data_AF-A0A7Y0WLU1-F1
#
_entry.id   AF-A0A7Y0WLU1-F1
#
_cell.length_a   1.000
_cell.length_b   1.000
_cell.length_c   1.000
_cell.angle_alpha   90.00
_cell.angle_beta   90.00
_cell.angle_gamma   90.00
#
_symmetry.space_group_name_H-M   'P 1'
#
loop_
_entity.id
_entity.type
_entity.pdbx_description
1 polymer ?
#
loop_
_entity_poly.entity_id
_entity_poly.type
_entity_poly.pdbx_seq_one_letter_code
_entity_poly.pdbx_strand_id
1 'polypeptide(L)'
;MATAHTITLASGLAVPVVQYNSTINGKGFYVSFNDHDMWIYGCDTTALVRDQMDGFYILNGDHRAAYASLISQGFEACMDYFKSNIGIANKRSDLPPQAA
;
A
#
# COMPACT_ATOMS: atom_id res chain seq x y z
N MET A 1 -7.20 10.90 -3.97
CA MET A 1 -7.56 11.53 -5.25
C MET A 1 -7.08 10.60 -6.36
N ALA A 2 -8.00 10.07 -7.16
CA ALA A 2 -7.61 9.18 -8.25
C ALA A 2 -6.78 9.95 -9.29
N THR A 3 -5.71 9.33 -9.78
CA THR A 3 -4.85 9.91 -10.82
C THR A 3 -5.25 9.32 -12.16
N ALA A 4 -5.61 10.18 -13.11
CA ALA A 4 -5.92 9.78 -14.47
C ALA A 4 -4.63 9.76 -15.31
N HIS A 5 -4.38 8.63 -15.96
CA HIS A 5 -3.27 8.43 -16.90
C HIS A 5 -3.81 7.97 -18.24
N THR A 6 -3.05 8.19 -19.31
CA THR A 6 -3.33 7.59 -20.61
C THR A 6 -2.29 6.53 -20.88
N ILE A 7 -2.72 5.29 -21.12
CA ILE A 7 -1.84 4.23 -21.61
C ILE A 7 -2.05 4.04 -23.11
N THR A 8 -0.99 3.70 -23.81
CA THR A 8 -1.06 3.30 -25.22
C THR A 8 -0.97 1.79 -25.29
N LEU A 9 -2.02 1.15 -25.81
CA LEU A 9 -2.04 -0.29 -26.02
C LEU A 9 -1.08 -0.69 -27.14
N ALA A 10 -0.72 -1.97 -27.23
CA ALA A 10 0.09 -2.50 -28.34
C ALA A 10 -0.56 -2.25 -29.72
N SER A 11 -1.89 -2.05 -29.77
CA SER A 11 -2.62 -1.65 -30.97
C SER A 11 -2.47 -0.18 -31.36
N GLY A 12 -1.79 0.64 -30.54
CA GLY A 12 -1.70 2.08 -30.70
C GLY A 12 -2.91 2.85 -30.17
N LEU A 13 -3.94 2.18 -29.64
CA LEU A 13 -5.10 2.83 -29.03
C LEU A 13 -4.72 3.47 -27.70
N ALA A 14 -5.01 4.77 -27.54
CA ALA A 14 -4.89 5.48 -26.28
C ALA A 14 -6.14 5.26 -25.41
N VAL A 15 -5.95 4.75 -24.20
CA VAL A 15 -7.04 4.46 -23.25
C VAL A 15 -6.80 5.21 -21.94
N PRO A 16 -7.80 5.94 -21.41
CA PRO A 16 -7.71 6.53 -20.08
C PRO A 16 -7.80 5.43 -19.01
N VAL A 17 -6.87 5.44 -18.08
CA VAL A 17 -6.84 4.56 -16.91
C VAL A 17 -6.87 5.43 -15.67
N VAL A 18 -7.77 5.07 -14.74
CA VAL A 18 -7.88 5.73 -13.45
C VAL A 18 -7.17 4.86 -12.43
N GLN A 19 -6.07 5.35 -11.88
CA GLN A 19 -5.38 4.72 -10.77
C GLN A 19 -5.86 5.35 -9.47
N TYR A 20 -6.47 4.55 -8.59
CA TYR A 20 -7.04 5.06 -7.36
C TYR A 20 -6.03 5.12 -6.20
N ASN A 21 -5.20 4.09 -6.05
CA ASN A 21 -4.17 4.05 -5.01
C ASN A 21 -2.88 4.73 -5.45
N SER A 22 -2.28 5.54 -4.57
CA SER A 22 -0.89 5.99 -4.77
C SER A 22 0.07 4.97 -4.18
N THR A 23 1.11 4.58 -4.92
CA THR A 23 2.07 3.56 -4.49
C THR A 23 3.50 4.08 -4.37
N ILE A 24 4.26 3.53 -3.43
CA ILE A 24 5.72 3.69 -3.33
C ILE A 24 6.33 2.28 -3.44
N ASN A 25 7.18 2.06 -4.43
CA ASN A 25 7.72 0.74 -4.73
C ASN A 25 8.99 0.44 -3.94
N GLY A 26 9.04 -0.73 -3.32
CA GLY A 26 10.25 -1.35 -2.77
C GLY A 26 10.69 -2.54 -3.62
N LYS A 27 11.82 -3.16 -3.27
CA LYS A 27 12.28 -4.38 -3.94
C LYS A 27 11.52 -5.58 -3.41
N GLY A 28 10.55 -6.09 -4.17
CA GLY A 28 9.73 -7.25 -3.78
C GLY A 28 8.61 -6.92 -2.78
N PHE A 29 8.18 -5.65 -2.73
CA PHE A 29 7.02 -5.19 -1.98
C PHE A 29 6.66 -3.76 -2.43
N TYR A 30 5.51 -3.25 -2.01
CA TYR A 30 5.13 -1.86 -2.21
C TYR A 30 4.27 -1.35 -1.06
N VAL A 31 4.19 -0.03 -0.95
CA VAL A 31 3.29 0.65 -0.01
C VAL A 31 2.18 1.27 -0.84
N SER A 32 0.94 1.03 -0.46
CA SER A 32 -0.27 1.49 -1.16
C SER A 32 -1.11 2.34 -0.23
N PHE A 33 -1.33 3.59 -0.60
CA PHE A 33 -2.25 4.49 0.09
C PHE A 33 -3.58 4.57 -0.65
N ASN A 34 -4.65 4.44 0.13
CA ASN A 34 -6.04 4.46 -0.33
C ASN A 34 -6.82 5.52 0.46
N ASP A 35 -7.33 6.54 -0.23
CA ASP A 35 -8.14 7.63 0.34
C ASP A 35 -9.55 7.71 -0.26
N HIS A 36 -10.01 6.63 -0.91
CA HIS A 36 -11.28 6.64 -1.63
C HIS A 36 -12.25 5.54 -1.14
N ASP A 37 -11.74 4.39 -0.72
CA ASP A 37 -12.58 3.26 -0.26
C ASP A 37 -13.04 3.39 1.22
N MET A 38 -13.50 4.57 1.64
CA MET A 38 -13.99 4.82 3.01
C MET A 38 -15.13 3.88 3.42
N TRP A 39 -15.97 3.45 2.48
CA TRP A 39 -17.05 2.49 2.77
C TRP A 39 -16.52 1.11 3.19
N ILE A 40 -15.36 0.71 2.69
CA ILE A 40 -14.74 -0.59 2.98
C ILE A 40 -13.89 -0.52 4.25
N TYR A 41 -13.03 0.50 4.32
CA TYR A 41 -12.00 0.61 5.36
C TYR A 41 -12.39 1.51 6.54
N GLY A 42 -13.39 2.37 6.38
CA GLY A 42 -13.87 3.31 7.41
C GLY A 42 -13.03 4.59 7.54
N CYS A 43 -11.87 4.65 6.89
CA CYS A 43 -10.96 5.79 6.83
C CYS A 43 -9.96 5.59 5.68
N ASP A 44 -9.09 6.57 5.48
CA ASP A 44 -7.91 6.40 4.65
C ASP A 44 -7.04 5.27 5.22
N THR A 45 -6.35 4.55 4.35
CA THR A 45 -5.49 3.45 4.75
C THR A 45 -4.15 3.48 4.04
N THR A 46 -3.12 3.02 4.73
CA THR A 46 -1.82 2.73 4.15
C THR A 46 -1.50 1.26 4.35
N ALA A 47 -1.34 0.54 3.25
CA ALA A 47 -1.02 -0.88 3.24
C ALA A 47 0.45 -1.09 2.85
N LEU A 48 1.17 -1.86 3.66
CA LEU A 48 2.40 -2.53 3.23
C LEU A 48 1.99 -3.85 2.57
N VAL A 49 2.36 -4.04 1.31
CA VAL A 49 1.96 -5.19 0.50
C VAL A 49 3.22 -5.91 0.02
N ARG A 50 3.32 -7.20 0.34
CA ARG A 50 4.40 -8.05 -0.17
C ARG A 50 4.13 -8.39 -1.66
N ASP A 51 5.20 -8.61 -2.43
CA ASP A 51 5.06 -8.92 -3.87
C ASP A 51 4.09 -10.09 -4.11
N GLN A 52 3.48 -10.14 -5.29
CA GLN A 52 2.42 -11.11 -5.63
C GLN A 52 1.14 -11.01 -4.78
N MET A 53 0.98 -9.96 -3.98
CA MET A 53 -0.25 -9.69 -3.20
C MET A 53 -0.56 -10.79 -2.17
N ASP A 54 0.49 -11.40 -1.60
CA ASP A 54 0.40 -12.52 -0.65
C ASP A 54 0.34 -12.09 0.83
N GLY A 55 0.31 -10.78 1.10
CA GLY A 55 0.08 -10.22 2.43
C GLY A 55 -0.24 -8.74 2.41
N PHE A 56 -1.31 -8.35 3.13
CA PHE A 56 -1.82 -6.98 3.24
C PHE A 56 -1.76 -6.50 4.69
N TYR A 57 -0.72 -5.73 5.02
CA TYR A 57 -0.52 -5.18 6.35
C TYR A 57 -0.97 -3.72 6.38
N ILE A 58 -2.19 -3.48 6.88
CA ILE A 58 -2.94 -2.24 6.67
C ILE A 58 -3.03 -1.45 7.97
N LEU A 59 -2.56 -0.21 7.96
CA LEU A 59 -2.76 0.77 9.04
C LEU A 59 -3.87 1.77 8.67
N ASN A 60 -4.61 2.23 9.67
CA ASN A 60 -5.54 3.35 9.52
C ASN A 60 -4.77 4.68 9.43
N GLY A 61 -4.99 5.45 8.37
CA GLY A 61 -4.37 6.75 8.12
C GLY A 61 -3.35 6.77 6.97
N ASP A 62 -2.78 7.96 6.73
CA ASP A 62 -1.69 8.18 5.78
C ASP A 62 -0.32 8.02 6.46
N HIS A 63 0.37 6.92 6.16
CA HIS A 63 1.69 6.59 6.68
C HIS A 63 2.78 6.67 5.61
N ARG A 64 2.49 7.25 4.43
CA ARG A 64 3.43 7.29 3.31
C ARG A 64 4.76 7.94 3.66
N ALA A 65 4.74 9.01 4.45
CA ALA A 65 5.96 9.70 4.86
C ALA A 65 6.89 8.81 5.70
N ALA A 66 6.33 8.00 6.61
CA ALA A 66 7.09 7.06 7.41
C ALA A 66 7.64 5.91 6.57
N TYR A 67 6.83 5.35 5.67
CA TYR A 67 7.28 4.28 4.78
C TYR A 67 8.30 4.75 3.74
N ALA A 68 8.20 5.98 3.25
CA ALA A 68 9.12 6.55 2.26
C ALA A 68 10.57 6.58 2.77
N SER A 69 10.79 6.80 4.07
CA SER A 69 12.13 6.78 4.68
C SER A 69 12.67 5.37 4.97
N LEU A 70 11.80 4.36 4.96
CA LEU A 70 12.12 2.96 5.25
C LEU A 70 12.23 2.10 4.01
N ILE A 71 11.63 2.52 2.89
CA ILE A 71 11.52 1.68 1.68
C ILE A 71 12.87 1.21 1.15
N SER A 72 13.89 2.06 1.21
CA SER A 72 15.26 1.71 0.77
C SER A 72 15.95 0.72 1.70
N GLN A 73 15.45 0.53 2.92
CA GLN A 73 15.97 -0.41 3.92
C GLN A 73 15.35 -1.81 3.78
N GLY A 74 14.31 -1.95 2.96
CA GLY A 74 13.68 -3.22 2.63
C GLY A 74 12.38 -3.50 3.39
N PHE A 75 11.79 -4.66 3.07
CA PHE A 75 10.48 -5.05 3.59
C PHE A 75 10.46 -5.17 5.11
N GLU A 76 11.50 -5.75 5.71
CA GLU A 76 11.54 -5.97 7.17
C GLU A 76 11.52 -4.67 7.96
N ALA A 77 12.24 -3.62 7.51
CA ALA A 77 12.17 -2.31 8.16
C ALA A 77 10.74 -1.71 8.11
N CYS A 78 10.05 -1.92 6.99
CA CYS A 78 8.64 -1.51 6.84
C CYS A 78 7.70 -2.37 7.69
N MET A 79 7.97 -3.66 7.83
CA MET A 79 7.23 -4.60 8.67
C MET A 79 7.39 -4.26 10.15
N ASP A 80 8.58 -3.87 10.60
CA ASP A 80 8.83 -3.43 11.97
C ASP A 80 8.07 -2.14 12.29
N TYR A 81 7.97 -1.21 11.33
CA TYR A 81 7.09 -0.06 11.45
C TYR A 81 5.61 -0.46 11.60
N PHE A 82 5.13 -1.40 10.78
CA PHE A 82 3.77 -1.93 10.91
C PHE A 82 3.53 -2.55 12.29
N LYS A 83 4.42 -3.45 12.75
CA LYS A 83 4.33 -4.10 14.07
C LYS A 83 4.33 -3.08 15.22
N SER A 84 5.15 -2.03 15.12
CA SER A 84 5.21 -0.95 16.13
C SER A 84 3.90 -0.13 16.19
N ASN A 85 3.09 -0.17 15.14
CA ASN A 85 1.81 0.53 15.03
C ASN A 85 0.61 -0.42 14.99
N ILE A 86 0.76 -1.68 15.40
CA ILE A 86 -0.30 -2.70 15.29
C ILE A 86 -1.59 -2.33 16.02
N GLY A 87 -1.51 -1.47 17.05
CA GLY A 87 -2.68 -0.97 17.78
C GLY A 87 -3.64 -0.13 16.93
N ILE A 88 -3.19 0.37 15.78
CA ILE A 88 -4.02 1.10 14.80
C ILE A 88 -4.18 0.35 13.47
N ALA A 89 -3.88 -0.96 13.46
CA ALA A 89 -4.12 -1.79 12.30
C ALA A 89 -5.61 -1.75 11.90
N ASN A 90 -5.87 -1.65 10.61
CA ASN A 90 -7.23 -1.71 10.10
C ASN A 90 -7.80 -3.12 10.36
N LYS A 91 -9.10 -3.24 10.61
CA LYS A 91 -9.81 -4.52 10.79
C LYS A 91 -9.70 -5.48 9.60
N ARG A 92 -9.30 -4.98 8.42
CA ARG A 92 -9.07 -5.75 7.19
C ARG A 92 -7.59 -6.14 6.98
N SER A 93 -6.70 -5.75 7.90
CA SER A 93 -5.29 -6.13 7.84
C SER A 93 -5.11 -7.61 8.09
N ASP A 94 -4.18 -8.23 7.37
CA ASP A 94 -3.62 -9.51 7.75
C ASP A 94 -2.83 -9.39 9.05
N LEU A 95 -2.70 -10.51 9.76
CA LEU A 95 -1.84 -10.61 10.92
C LEU A 95 -0.38 -10.63 10.48
N PRO A 96 0.53 -9.95 11.21
CA PRO A 96 1.95 -10.06 10.91
C PRO A 96 2.40 -11.51 11.08
N PRO A 97 3.32 -12.01 10.23
CA PRO A 97 3.87 -13.34 10.40
C PRO A 97 4.53 -13.45 11.78
N GLN A 98 4.27 -14.56 12.48
CA GLN A 98 4.97 -14.88 13.72
C GLN A 98 6.47 -14.95 13.44
N ALA A 99 7.30 -14.43 14.34
CA ALA A 99 8.72 -14.71 14.29
C ALA A 99 8.93 -16.23 14.39
N ALA A 100 9.71 -16.78 13.46
CA ALA A 100 10.14 -18.17 13.50
C ALA A 100 11.12 -18.43 14.65
#